data_AF-A0A973UVM2-F1
#
_entry.id   AF-A0A973UVM2-F1
#
_cell.length_a   1.000
_cell.length_b   1.000
_cell.length_c   1.000
_cell.angle_alpha   90.00
_cell.angle_beta   90.00
_cell.angle_gamma   90.00
#
_symmetry.space_group_name_H-M   'P 1'
#
loop_
_entity.id
_entity.type
_entity.pdbx_description
1 polymer ?
#
loop_
_entity_poly.entity_id
_entity_poly.type
_entity_poly.pdbx_seq_one_letter_code
_entity_poly.pdbx_strand_id
1 'polypeptide(L)'
;MTALRLAWTELTRFASGPLLRRLVPLALVLIPSLYGGLYLWSNWDPYGHLNRVPVAVVNEDRAVDVRGKHVAAGDQFVAELQGDDSLGWAFVDAQTAQAGVRDGVYAFAVVVPPDFSAKLTSPLTEHPQRAEVRLVLNDANGYISGKIAETVELELKNKIDSAAFQAYAEGVLDALLDLHDQLGAAADGAAQLTAGERQAEAGAEDLAGGLDELAAGGATLADVAHHVADG
;
A
#
# COMPACT_ATOMS: atom_id res chain seq x y z
N MET A 1 -69.65 27.08 30.24
CA MET A 1 -69.63 25.67 29.78
C MET A 1 -68.17 25.31 29.53
N THR A 2 -67.62 24.35 30.26
CA THR A 2 -66.18 24.09 30.34
C THR A 2 -65.66 23.47 29.04
N ALA A 3 -64.62 24.04 28.46
CA ALA A 3 -63.95 23.56 27.25
C ALA A 3 -63.58 22.06 27.31
N LEU A 4 -63.31 21.56 28.52
CA LEU A 4 -63.07 20.15 28.81
C LEU A 4 -64.27 19.25 28.47
N ARG A 5 -65.51 19.69 28.72
CA ARG A 5 -66.70 18.93 28.34
C ARG A 5 -66.89 18.93 26.83
N LEU A 6 -66.59 20.04 26.16
CA LEU A 6 -66.68 20.13 24.70
C LEU A 6 -65.64 19.24 24.02
N ALA A 7 -64.39 19.27 24.49
CA ALA A 7 -63.31 18.39 24.03
C ALA A 7 -63.64 16.92 24.27
N TRP A 8 -64.23 16.57 25.42
CA TRP A 8 -64.69 15.23 25.71
C TRP A 8 -65.80 14.75 24.77
N THR A 9 -66.81 15.61 24.51
CA THR A 9 -67.90 15.28 23.59
C THR A 9 -67.45 15.17 22.13
N GLU A 10 -66.46 15.94 21.71
CA GLU A 10 -65.88 15.80 20.37
C GLU A 10 -65.03 14.51 20.26
N LEU A 11 -64.30 14.14 21.32
CA LEU A 11 -63.55 12.86 21.37
C LEU A 11 -64.47 11.64 21.25
N THR A 12 -65.63 11.66 21.93
CA THR A 12 -66.61 10.58 21.86
C THR A 12 -67.37 10.57 20.52
N ARG A 13 -67.48 11.71 19.85
CA ARG A 13 -68.09 11.83 18.52
C ARG A 13 -67.26 11.14 17.44
N PHE A 14 -65.92 11.24 17.51
CA PHE A 14 -65.01 10.44 16.68
C PHE A 14 -65.14 8.92 16.90
N ALA A 15 -65.55 8.50 18.09
CA ALA A 15 -65.77 7.09 18.43
C ALA A 15 -67.16 6.54 18.06
N SER A 16 -68.09 7.39 17.63
CA SER A 16 -69.52 7.04 17.47
C SER A 16 -69.89 6.50 16.07
N GLY A 17 -69.06 6.74 15.05
CA GLY A 17 -69.25 6.17 13.71
C GLY A 17 -68.57 4.80 13.59
N PRO A 18 -69.23 3.74 13.06
CA PRO A 18 -68.64 2.39 12.98
C PRO A 18 -67.36 2.34 12.12
N LEU A 19 -67.25 3.23 11.13
CA LEU A 19 -66.08 3.39 10.27
C LEU A 19 -64.95 4.18 10.97
N LEU A 20 -65.27 5.36 11.51
CA LEU A 20 -64.31 6.25 12.17
C LEU A 20 -63.65 5.61 13.41
N ARG A 21 -64.40 4.83 14.19
CA ARG A 21 -63.88 4.09 15.36
C ARG A 21 -62.78 3.09 15.02
N ARG A 22 -62.77 2.52 13.81
CA ARG A 22 -61.73 1.56 13.37
C ARG A 22 -60.58 2.26 12.65
N LEU A 23 -60.88 3.27 11.84
CA LEU A 23 -59.89 3.95 11.01
C LEU A 23 -58.98 4.89 11.79
N VAL A 24 -59.49 5.60 12.81
CA VAL A 24 -58.70 6.56 13.60
C VAL A 24 -57.55 5.93 14.37
N PRO A 25 -57.74 4.88 15.22
CA PRO A 25 -56.63 4.24 15.92
C PRO A 25 -55.69 3.50 14.96
N LEU A 26 -56.21 2.95 13.86
CA LEU A 26 -55.39 2.36 12.81
C LEU A 26 -54.46 3.40 12.19
N ALA A 27 -54.98 4.55 11.78
CA ALA A 27 -54.18 5.64 11.24
C ALA A 27 -53.17 6.20 12.25
N LEU A 28 -53.54 6.27 13.54
CA LEU A 28 -52.67 6.74 14.63
C LEU A 28 -51.44 5.86 14.83
N VAL A 29 -51.55 4.55 14.59
CA VAL A 29 -50.42 3.61 14.65
C VAL A 29 -49.70 3.52 13.30
N LEU A 30 -50.46 3.53 12.20
CA LEU A 30 -49.92 3.35 10.86
C LEU A 30 -49.06 4.52 10.41
N ILE A 31 -49.45 5.77 10.68
CA ILE A 31 -48.70 6.96 10.22
C ILE A 31 -47.30 7.02 10.87
N PRO A 32 -47.14 6.94 12.21
CA PRO A 32 -45.82 6.91 12.83
C PRO A 32 -45.00 5.66 12.47
N SER A 33 -45.65 4.51 12.29
CA SER A 33 -44.97 3.26 11.91
C SER A 33 -44.48 3.29 10.46
N LEU A 34 -45.24 3.91 9.55
CA LEU A 34 -44.83 4.11 8.17
C LEU A 34 -43.66 5.10 8.11
N TYR A 35 -43.73 6.21 8.84
CA TYR A 35 -42.61 7.16 8.92
C TYR A 35 -41.37 6.51 9.55
N GLY A 36 -41.52 5.84 10.70
CA GLY A 36 -40.42 5.15 11.37
C GLY A 36 -39.85 4.02 10.52
N GLY A 37 -40.70 3.26 9.83
CA GLY A 37 -40.31 2.22 8.90
C GLY A 37 -39.55 2.77 7.69
N LEU A 38 -40.03 3.85 7.08
CA LEU A 38 -39.35 4.51 5.95
C LEU A 38 -38.03 5.14 6.39
N TYR A 39 -37.99 5.74 7.58
CA TYR A 39 -36.77 6.32 8.16
C TYR A 39 -35.73 5.24 8.46
N LEU A 40 -36.14 4.15 9.13
CA LEU A 40 -35.26 3.02 9.39
C LEU A 40 -34.80 2.41 8.08
N TRP A 41 -35.69 2.18 7.11
CA TRP A 41 -35.32 1.63 5.80
C TRP A 41 -34.33 2.54 5.04
N SER A 42 -34.56 3.86 5.04
CA SER A 42 -33.68 4.84 4.38
C SER A 42 -32.32 5.01 5.07
N ASN A 43 -32.21 4.70 6.37
CA ASN A 43 -30.98 4.83 7.15
C ASN A 43 -30.38 3.47 7.56
N TRP A 44 -30.99 2.36 7.15
CA TRP A 44 -30.50 1.01 7.45
C TRP A 44 -29.21 0.73 6.69
N ASP A 45 -29.09 1.32 5.50
CA ASP A 45 -27.90 1.18 4.65
C ASP A 45 -27.68 2.41 3.76
N PRO A 46 -27.27 3.56 4.33
CA PRO A 46 -27.03 4.78 3.57
C PRO A 46 -25.84 4.66 2.59
N TYR A 47 -25.04 3.60 2.72
CA TYR A 47 -23.83 3.35 1.92
C TYR A 47 -23.93 2.10 1.01
N GLY A 48 -25.01 1.32 1.09
CA GLY A 48 -25.19 0.06 0.34
C GLY A 48 -25.28 0.20 -1.18
N HIS A 49 -25.31 1.43 -1.68
CA HIS A 49 -25.32 1.77 -3.11
C HIS A 49 -24.23 2.77 -3.49
N LEU A 50 -23.14 2.84 -2.71
CA LEU A 50 -21.97 3.66 -3.04
C LEU A 50 -21.38 3.32 -4.41
N ASN A 51 -21.54 2.08 -4.89
CA ASN A 51 -21.14 1.65 -6.22
C ASN A 51 -21.79 2.44 -7.38
N ARG A 52 -22.86 3.19 -7.12
CA ARG A 52 -23.50 4.10 -8.10
C ARG A 52 -23.03 5.54 -7.98
N VAL A 53 -22.23 5.87 -6.99
CA VAL A 53 -21.67 7.21 -6.79
C VAL A 53 -20.49 7.37 -7.75
N PRO A 54 -20.60 8.24 -8.76
CA PRO A 54 -19.56 8.40 -9.76
C PRO A 54 -18.37 9.15 -9.14
N VAL A 55 -17.19 8.53 -9.16
CA VAL A 55 -15.95 9.09 -8.61
C VAL A 55 -14.90 9.14 -9.70
N ALA A 56 -14.40 10.33 -10.00
CA ALA A 56 -13.33 10.47 -10.98
C ALA A 56 -11.98 10.07 -10.38
N VAL A 57 -11.15 9.34 -11.12
CA VAL A 57 -9.79 8.98 -10.73
C VAL A 57 -8.84 9.52 -11.78
N VAL A 58 -7.84 10.28 -11.33
CA VAL A 58 -6.79 10.87 -12.16
C VAL A 58 -5.45 10.34 -11.66
N ASN A 59 -4.66 9.76 -12.57
CA ASN A 59 -3.30 9.34 -12.27
C ASN A 59 -2.30 10.31 -12.90
N GLU A 60 -1.61 11.10 -12.08
CA GLU A 60 -0.50 11.96 -12.52
C GLU A 60 0.86 11.38 -12.11
N ASP A 61 0.88 10.22 -11.45
CA ASP A 61 2.07 9.57 -10.91
C ASP A 61 3.13 9.30 -11.98
N ARG A 62 4.39 9.29 -11.53
CA ARG A 62 5.52 8.90 -12.35
C ARG A 62 6.22 7.74 -11.68
N ALA A 63 6.36 6.65 -12.42
CA ALA A 63 7.11 5.49 -11.97
C ALA A 63 8.57 5.88 -11.64
N VAL A 64 9.13 5.22 -10.64
CA VAL A 64 10.50 5.43 -10.16
C VAL A 64 11.27 4.13 -10.14
N ASP A 65 12.58 4.23 -10.40
CA ASP A 65 13.49 3.10 -10.25
C ASP A 65 14.19 3.19 -8.89
N VAL A 66 13.95 2.22 -8.02
CA VAL A 66 14.56 2.14 -6.69
C VAL A 66 15.24 0.79 -6.55
N ARG A 67 16.56 0.81 -6.27
CA ARG A 67 17.40 -0.39 -6.14
C ARG A 67 17.31 -1.35 -7.34
N GLY A 68 17.21 -0.79 -8.56
CA GLY A 68 17.11 -1.57 -9.80
C GLY A 68 15.73 -2.20 -10.07
N LYS A 69 14.73 -1.94 -9.23
CA LYS A 69 13.32 -2.29 -9.48
C LYS A 69 12.54 -1.08 -9.97
N HIS A 70 11.80 -1.28 -11.06
CA HIS A 70 10.86 -0.30 -11.59
C HIS A 70 9.55 -0.35 -10.80
N VAL A 71 9.18 0.75 -10.16
CA VAL A 71 7.98 0.85 -9.32
C VAL A 71 7.03 1.88 -9.90
N ALA A 72 5.88 1.40 -10.39
CA ALA A 72 4.77 2.20 -10.92
C ALA A 72 3.55 2.08 -9.98
N ALA A 73 3.69 2.56 -8.76
CA ALA A 73 2.69 2.40 -7.71
C ALA A 73 1.38 3.14 -8.00
N GLY A 74 1.40 4.27 -8.71
CA GLY A 74 0.18 4.94 -9.15
C GLY A 74 -0.65 4.10 -10.11
N ASP A 75 0.01 3.43 -11.06
CA ASP A 75 -0.66 2.51 -11.99
C ASP A 75 -1.23 1.28 -11.27
N GLN A 76 -0.50 0.74 -10.30
CA GLN A 76 -0.98 -0.35 -9.46
C GLN A 76 -2.20 0.07 -8.63
N PHE A 77 -2.15 1.24 -8.00
CA PHE A 77 -3.27 1.79 -7.24
C PHE A 77 -4.51 1.99 -8.12
N VAL A 78 -4.34 2.51 -9.35
CA VAL A 78 -5.43 2.65 -10.32
C VAL A 78 -6.00 1.28 -10.71
N ALA A 79 -5.16 0.28 -10.94
CA ALA A 79 -5.60 -1.07 -11.27
C ALA A 79 -6.39 -1.73 -10.12
N GLU A 80 -6.01 -1.48 -8.85
CA GLU A 80 -6.78 -1.93 -7.70
C GLU A 80 -8.17 -1.28 -7.64
N LEU A 81 -8.25 0.03 -7.92
CA LEU A 81 -9.54 0.73 -7.98
C LEU A 81 -10.41 0.23 -9.14
N GLN A 82 -9.82 -0.18 -10.28
CA GLN A 82 -10.56 -0.76 -11.39
C GLN A 82 -11.23 -2.09 -11.03
N GLY A 83 -10.64 -2.86 -10.12
CA GLY A 83 -11.20 -4.11 -9.61
C GLY A 83 -12.14 -3.95 -8.42
N ASP A 84 -12.30 -2.72 -7.91
CA ASP A 84 -13.09 -2.42 -6.72
C ASP A 84 -14.50 -1.93 -7.08
N ASP A 85 -15.51 -2.74 -6.81
CA ASP A 85 -16.92 -2.40 -7.07
C ASP A 85 -17.56 -1.54 -5.96
N SER A 86 -16.78 -1.04 -4.99
CA SER A 86 -17.28 -0.23 -3.87
C SER A 86 -17.88 1.11 -4.31
N LEU A 87 -17.34 1.71 -5.38
CA LEU A 87 -17.68 3.03 -5.91
C LEU A 87 -17.77 2.99 -7.44
N GLY A 88 -18.47 3.96 -8.02
CA GLY A 88 -18.58 4.11 -9.48
C GLY A 88 -17.33 4.78 -10.06
N TRP A 89 -16.19 4.08 -10.06
CA TRP A 89 -14.91 4.63 -10.52
C TRP A 89 -14.92 4.99 -12.00
N ALA A 90 -14.50 6.21 -12.31
CA ALA A 90 -14.35 6.73 -13.66
C ALA A 90 -12.93 7.27 -13.86
N PHE A 91 -12.13 6.59 -14.67
CA PHE A 91 -10.75 6.95 -14.93
C PHE A 91 -10.70 7.98 -16.06
N VAL A 92 -10.30 9.21 -15.73
CA VAL A 92 -10.36 10.37 -16.64
C VAL A 92 -9.14 11.26 -16.46
N ASP A 93 -8.91 12.18 -17.40
CA ASP A 93 -7.87 13.19 -17.26
C ASP A 93 -8.24 14.27 -16.21
N ALA A 94 -7.23 15.03 -15.76
CA ALA A 94 -7.37 16.05 -14.74
C ALA A 94 -8.42 17.14 -15.10
N GLN A 95 -8.51 17.53 -16.37
CA GLN A 95 -9.45 18.56 -16.82
C GLN A 95 -10.89 18.05 -16.78
N THR A 96 -11.10 16.82 -17.26
CA THR A 96 -12.40 16.13 -17.22
C THR A 96 -12.85 15.89 -15.78
N ALA A 97 -11.95 15.45 -14.89
CA ALA A 97 -12.26 15.29 -13.47
C ALA A 97 -12.67 16.61 -12.82
N GLN A 98 -11.91 17.67 -13.03
CA GLN A 98 -12.19 18.98 -12.44
C GLN A 98 -13.52 19.57 -12.94
N ALA A 99 -13.77 19.50 -14.25
CA ALA A 99 -15.04 19.94 -14.82
C ALA A 99 -16.20 19.09 -14.31
N GLY A 100 -16.06 17.76 -14.29
CA GLY A 100 -17.13 16.86 -13.87
C GLY A 100 -17.47 16.98 -12.37
N VAL A 101 -16.49 17.25 -11.49
CA VAL A 101 -16.76 17.55 -10.07
C VAL A 101 -17.49 18.90 -9.93
N ARG A 102 -17.04 19.93 -10.65
CA ARG A 102 -17.68 21.26 -10.64
C ARG A 102 -19.12 21.21 -11.15
N ASP A 103 -19.35 20.46 -12.21
CA ASP A 103 -20.64 20.39 -12.90
C ASP A 103 -21.58 19.32 -12.27
N GLY A 104 -21.12 18.61 -11.22
CA GLY A 104 -21.90 17.64 -10.46
C GLY A 104 -22.06 16.27 -11.12
N VAL A 105 -21.29 16.00 -12.18
CA VAL A 105 -21.21 14.69 -12.85
C VAL A 105 -20.51 13.67 -11.97
N TYR A 106 -19.45 14.09 -11.28
CA TYR A 106 -18.75 13.28 -10.27
C TYR A 106 -19.00 13.84 -8.88
N ALA A 107 -19.19 12.96 -7.90
CA ALA A 107 -19.35 13.37 -6.50
C ALA A 107 -18.07 14.02 -5.95
N PHE A 108 -16.92 13.44 -6.29
CA PHE A 108 -15.57 13.97 -6.04
C PHE A 108 -14.56 13.31 -6.99
N ALA A 109 -13.33 13.83 -7.02
CA ALA A 109 -12.24 13.22 -7.75
C ALA A 109 -11.08 12.84 -6.81
N VAL A 110 -10.45 11.71 -7.09
CA VAL A 110 -9.20 11.24 -6.47
C VAL A 110 -8.06 11.51 -7.45
N VAL A 111 -7.07 12.28 -7.03
CA VAL A 111 -5.89 12.60 -7.83
C VAL A 111 -4.66 11.98 -7.18
N VAL A 112 -4.04 11.06 -7.91
CA VAL A 112 -2.74 10.48 -7.55
C VAL A 112 -1.65 11.45 -7.99
N PRO A 113 -0.87 12.04 -7.08
CA PRO A 113 0.12 13.06 -7.42
C PRO A 113 1.33 12.46 -8.17
N PRO A 114 2.12 13.31 -8.87
CA PRO A 114 3.28 12.88 -9.66
C PRO A 114 4.43 12.26 -8.87
N ASP A 115 4.42 12.41 -7.53
CA ASP A 115 5.44 11.90 -6.62
C ASP A 115 4.95 10.72 -5.77
N PHE A 116 3.81 10.11 -6.12
CA PHE A 116 3.20 9.05 -5.34
C PHE A 116 4.10 7.80 -5.26
N SER A 117 4.60 7.30 -6.40
CA SER A 117 5.54 6.18 -6.44
C SER A 117 6.86 6.49 -5.73
N ALA A 118 7.36 7.72 -5.86
CA ALA A 118 8.56 8.17 -5.17
C ALA A 118 8.38 8.16 -3.64
N LYS A 119 7.22 8.63 -3.15
CA LYS A 119 6.91 8.66 -1.72
C LYS A 119 6.65 7.27 -1.15
N LEU A 120 5.96 6.39 -1.89
CA LEU A 120 5.72 5.01 -1.43
C LEU A 120 7.02 4.19 -1.30
N THR A 121 7.99 4.45 -2.15
CA THR A 121 9.30 3.79 -2.13
C THR A 121 10.33 4.49 -1.22
N SER A 122 10.01 5.69 -0.74
CA SER A 122 10.91 6.49 0.10
C SER A 122 11.38 5.83 1.41
N PRO A 123 10.64 4.89 2.05
CA PRO A 123 11.18 4.15 3.20
C PRO A 123 12.42 3.31 2.88
N LEU A 124 12.68 3.02 1.61
CA LEU A 124 13.89 2.33 1.15
C LEU A 124 15.08 3.29 0.92
N THR A 125 14.86 4.59 1.12
CA THR A 125 15.82 5.69 0.98
C THR A 125 16.14 6.32 2.34
N GLU A 126 17.08 7.27 2.39
CA GLU A 126 17.47 7.95 3.64
C GLU A 126 16.40 8.90 4.22
N HIS A 127 15.40 9.27 3.41
CA HIS A 127 14.38 10.26 3.78
C HIS A 127 12.97 9.70 3.55
N PRO A 128 12.39 8.97 4.53
CA PRO A 128 11.03 8.46 4.40
C PRO A 128 10.02 9.61 4.34
N GLN A 129 9.08 9.49 3.42
CA GLN A 129 7.99 10.41 3.15
C GLN A 129 6.66 9.66 3.10
N ARG A 130 5.58 10.35 3.46
CA ARG A 130 4.24 9.78 3.39
C ARG A 130 3.65 10.01 1.99
N ALA A 131 3.18 8.94 1.37
CA ALA A 131 2.38 9.04 0.15
C ALA A 131 0.94 9.44 0.50
N GLU A 132 0.38 10.37 -0.28
CA GLU A 132 -0.97 10.90 -0.09
C GLU A 132 -1.64 11.05 -1.45
N VAL A 133 -2.95 10.84 -1.48
CA VAL A 133 -3.81 11.16 -2.64
C VAL A 133 -4.58 12.44 -2.36
N ARG A 134 -4.83 13.23 -3.38
CA ARG A 134 -5.59 14.47 -3.27
C ARG A 134 -7.05 14.23 -3.60
N LEU A 135 -7.94 14.66 -2.72
CA LEU A 135 -9.38 14.69 -3.00
C LEU A 135 -9.78 16.07 -3.51
N VAL A 136 -10.51 16.09 -4.63
CA VAL A 136 -11.11 17.30 -5.20
C VAL A 136 -12.62 17.22 -5.01
N LEU A 137 -13.16 18.17 -4.25
CA LEU A 137 -14.56 18.25 -3.86
C LEU A 137 -15.21 19.49 -4.48
N ASN A 138 -16.54 19.48 -4.57
CA ASN A 138 -17.33 20.65 -4.90
C ASN A 138 -18.12 21.10 -3.66
N ASP A 139 -17.62 22.15 -3.00
CA ASP A 139 -18.22 22.71 -1.78
C ASP A 139 -19.68 23.18 -1.97
N ALA A 140 -20.09 23.47 -3.21
CA ALA A 140 -21.45 23.89 -3.54
C ALA A 140 -22.50 22.77 -3.44
N ASN A 141 -22.09 21.49 -3.49
CA ASN A 141 -22.99 20.32 -3.51
C ASN A 141 -23.08 19.53 -2.18
N GLY A 142 -22.53 20.06 -1.08
CA GLY A 142 -23.07 19.82 0.27
C GLY A 142 -22.39 18.78 1.18
N TYR A 143 -22.75 18.88 2.45
CA TYR A 143 -22.28 18.13 3.64
C TYR A 143 -22.22 16.60 3.45
N ILE A 144 -23.13 16.02 2.65
CA ILE A 144 -23.19 14.58 2.38
C ILE A 144 -21.99 14.11 1.54
N SER A 145 -21.61 14.86 0.50
CA SER A 145 -20.42 14.59 -0.31
C SER A 145 -19.15 14.67 0.55
N GLY A 146 -19.09 15.63 1.48
CA GLY A 146 -17.99 15.73 2.45
C GLY A 146 -17.89 14.54 3.40
N LYS A 147 -19.03 14.04 3.92
CA LYS A 147 -19.05 12.88 4.83
C LYS A 147 -18.74 11.55 4.15
N ILE A 148 -19.22 11.37 2.91
CA ILE A 148 -18.85 10.22 2.07
C ILE A 148 -17.36 10.30 1.75
N ALA A 149 -16.86 11.47 1.33
CA ALA A 149 -15.44 11.67 1.04
C ALA A 149 -14.55 11.39 2.25
N GLU A 150 -14.93 11.80 3.47
CA GLU A 150 -14.19 11.50 4.70
C GLU A 150 -14.06 9.99 4.97
N THR A 151 -15.13 9.23 4.69
CA THR A 151 -15.14 7.77 4.86
C THR A 151 -14.28 7.09 3.79
N VAL A 152 -14.40 7.54 2.54
CA VAL A 152 -13.59 7.04 1.42
C VAL A 152 -12.12 7.40 1.60
N GLU A 153 -11.81 8.58 2.15
CA GLU A 153 -10.44 9.00 2.47
C GLU A 153 -9.79 8.07 3.49
N LEU A 154 -10.54 7.64 4.53
CA LEU A 154 -10.05 6.66 5.50
C LEU A 154 -9.77 5.30 4.86
N GLU A 155 -10.64 4.84 3.97
CA GLU A 155 -10.44 3.59 3.25
C GLU A 155 -9.23 3.66 2.29
N LEU A 156 -9.10 4.74 1.54
CA LEU A 156 -7.95 4.98 0.66
C LEU A 156 -6.65 5.08 1.47
N LYS A 157 -6.66 5.75 2.63
CA LYS A 157 -5.51 5.77 3.54
C LYS A 157 -5.11 4.37 3.98
N ASN A 158 -6.06 3.52 4.37
CA ASN A 158 -5.77 2.15 4.75
C ASN A 158 -5.18 1.33 3.58
N LYS A 159 -5.69 1.50 2.36
CA LYS A 159 -5.13 0.87 1.15
C LYS A 159 -3.71 1.34 0.87
N ILE A 160 -3.46 2.65 0.95
CA ILE A 160 -2.12 3.25 0.77
C ILE A 160 -1.14 2.75 1.84
N ASP A 161 -1.56 2.72 3.12
CA ASP A 161 -0.72 2.25 4.21
C ASP A 161 -0.39 0.75 4.06
N SER A 162 -1.35 -0.06 3.59
CA SER A 162 -1.13 -1.47 3.26
C SER A 162 -0.14 -1.65 2.11
N ALA A 163 -0.29 -0.89 1.04
CA ALA A 163 0.64 -0.92 -0.10
C ALA A 163 2.04 -0.47 0.30
N ALA A 164 2.16 0.59 1.10
CA ALA A 164 3.43 1.07 1.66
C ALA A 164 4.10 0.00 2.53
N PHE A 165 3.32 -0.70 3.37
CA PHE A 165 3.82 -1.78 4.20
C PHE A 165 4.32 -2.96 3.37
N GLN A 166 3.59 -3.36 2.32
CA GLN A 166 4.01 -4.42 1.40
C GLN A 166 5.30 -4.06 0.68
N ALA A 167 5.38 -2.86 0.08
CA ALA A 167 6.58 -2.38 -0.60
C ALA A 167 7.80 -2.32 0.35
N TYR A 168 7.58 -1.90 1.60
CA TYR A 168 8.61 -1.91 2.63
C TYR A 168 9.06 -3.33 2.98
N ALA A 169 8.12 -4.25 3.21
CA ALA A 169 8.42 -5.64 3.54
C ALA A 169 9.20 -6.35 2.42
N GLU A 170 8.81 -6.13 1.16
CA GLU A 170 9.55 -6.63 -0.01
C GLU A 170 10.95 -6.04 -0.09
N GLY A 171 11.11 -4.72 0.08
CA GLY A 171 12.42 -4.09 0.02
C GLY A 171 13.36 -4.48 1.18
N VAL A 172 12.82 -4.79 2.35
CA VAL A 172 13.59 -5.36 3.48
C VAL A 172 13.99 -6.81 3.18
N LEU A 173 13.07 -7.61 2.63
CA LEU A 173 13.36 -8.99 2.25
C LEU A 173 14.45 -9.06 1.17
N ASP A 174 14.35 -8.23 0.13
CA ASP A 174 15.39 -8.13 -0.91
C ASP A 174 16.74 -7.75 -0.30
N ALA A 175 16.79 -6.74 0.57
CA ALA A 175 18.03 -6.33 1.21
C ALA A 175 18.66 -7.45 2.06
N LEU A 176 17.82 -8.31 2.66
CA LEU A 176 18.28 -9.47 3.39
C LEU A 176 18.83 -10.56 2.46
N LEU A 177 18.22 -10.76 1.29
CA LEU A 177 18.72 -11.68 0.27
C LEU A 177 20.04 -11.19 -0.32
N ASP A 178 20.16 -9.90 -0.63
CA ASP A 178 21.42 -9.30 -1.09
C ASP A 178 22.53 -9.47 -0.03
N LEU A 179 22.20 -9.28 1.25
CA LEU A 179 23.15 -9.49 2.34
C LEU A 179 23.55 -10.97 2.46
N HIS A 180 22.62 -11.90 2.26
CA HIS A 180 22.91 -13.33 2.24
C HIS A 180 23.92 -13.68 1.14
N ASP A 181 23.69 -13.17 -0.07
CA ASP A 181 24.58 -13.42 -1.21
C ASP A 181 25.98 -12.82 -0.97
N GLN A 182 26.05 -11.61 -0.42
CA GLN A 182 27.32 -10.98 -0.06
C GLN A 182 28.08 -11.75 1.03
N LEU A 183 27.37 -12.29 2.03
CA LEU A 183 27.96 -13.15 3.05
C LEU A 183 28.45 -14.48 2.46
N GLY A 184 27.73 -15.04 1.49
CA GLY A 184 28.16 -16.21 0.72
C GLY A 184 29.46 -15.95 -0.03
N ALA A 185 29.52 -14.84 -0.78
CA ALA A 185 30.73 -14.42 -1.49
C ALA A 185 31.92 -14.18 -0.55
N ALA A 186 31.67 -13.60 0.63
CA ALA A 186 32.71 -13.40 1.65
C ALA A 186 33.22 -14.74 2.21
N ALA A 187 32.33 -15.71 2.44
CA ALA A 187 32.71 -17.05 2.89
C ALA A 187 33.55 -17.79 1.84
N ASP A 188 33.17 -17.69 0.56
CA ASP A 188 33.94 -18.25 -0.55
C ASP A 188 35.32 -17.60 -0.67
N GLY A 189 35.39 -16.27 -0.53
CA GLY A 189 36.66 -15.54 -0.51
C GLY A 189 37.58 -15.96 0.64
N ALA A 190 37.02 -16.19 1.84
CA ALA A 190 37.79 -16.72 2.97
C ALA A 190 38.30 -18.14 2.70
N ALA A 191 37.48 -19.01 2.09
CA ALA A 191 37.90 -20.35 1.71
C ALA A 191 39.05 -20.33 0.67
N GLN A 192 38.97 -19.42 -0.31
CA GLN A 192 40.04 -19.20 -1.28
C GLN A 192 41.33 -18.72 -0.62
N LEU A 193 41.24 -17.81 0.36
CA LEU A 193 42.39 -17.33 1.11
C LEU A 193 43.07 -18.48 1.87
N THR A 194 42.31 -19.30 2.59
CA THR A 194 42.86 -20.47 3.28
C THR A 194 43.46 -21.49 2.32
N ALA A 195 42.88 -21.69 1.13
CA ALA A 195 43.47 -22.55 0.11
C ALA A 195 44.80 -21.98 -0.40
N GLY A 196 44.87 -20.66 -0.63
CA GLY A 196 46.08 -19.96 -1.03
C GLY A 196 47.19 -20.03 0.04
N GLU A 197 46.84 -19.90 1.32
CA GLU A 197 47.78 -20.07 2.44
C GLU A 197 48.43 -21.46 2.43
N ARG A 198 47.62 -22.52 2.28
CA ARG A 198 48.14 -23.90 2.19
C ARG A 198 49.04 -24.10 0.98
N GLN A 199 48.70 -23.49 -0.16
CA GLN A 199 49.53 -23.58 -1.36
C GLN A 199 50.86 -22.83 -1.19
N ALA A 200 50.85 -21.68 -0.51
CA ALA A 200 52.06 -20.94 -0.19
C ALA A 200 52.95 -21.70 0.81
N GLU A 201 52.34 -22.36 1.80
CA GLU A 201 53.04 -23.24 2.76
C GLU A 201 53.74 -24.39 2.02
N ALA A 202 53.01 -25.13 1.18
CA ALA A 202 53.59 -26.21 0.38
C ALA A 202 54.73 -25.72 -0.54
N GLY A 203 54.56 -24.57 -1.20
CA GLY A 203 55.61 -23.98 -2.04
C GLY A 203 56.85 -23.54 -1.24
N ALA A 204 56.68 -23.13 0.02
CA ALA A 204 57.79 -22.81 0.91
C ALA A 204 58.53 -24.08 1.36
N GLU A 205 57.81 -25.18 1.62
CA GLU A 205 58.42 -26.49 1.89
C GLU A 205 59.22 -27.00 0.70
N ASP A 206 58.66 -26.91 -0.52
CA ASP A 206 59.35 -27.28 -1.76
C ASP A 206 60.63 -26.44 -1.97
N LEU A 207 60.57 -25.13 -1.72
CA LEU A 207 61.72 -24.24 -1.81
C LEU A 207 62.81 -24.62 -0.78
N ALA A 208 62.42 -24.92 0.46
CA ALA A 208 63.34 -25.37 1.48
C ALA A 208 64.04 -26.69 1.07
N GLY A 209 63.28 -27.66 0.57
CA GLY A 209 63.84 -28.92 0.05
C GLY A 209 64.81 -28.71 -1.12
N GLY A 210 64.48 -27.84 -2.06
CA GLY A 210 65.37 -27.51 -3.17
C GLY A 210 66.67 -26.81 -2.75
N LEU A 211 66.62 -25.99 -1.69
CA LEU A 211 67.82 -25.37 -1.11
C LEU A 211 68.73 -26.41 -0.42
N ASP A 212 68.14 -27.39 0.27
CA ASP A 212 68.88 -28.50 0.88
C ASP A 212 69.57 -29.36 -0.19
N GLU A 213 68.89 -29.67 -1.30
CA GLU A 213 69.48 -30.37 -2.44
C GLU A 213 70.62 -29.59 -3.08
N LEU A 214 70.44 -28.27 -3.28
CA LEU A 214 71.48 -27.39 -3.81
C LEU A 214 72.72 -27.37 -2.91
N ALA A 215 72.52 -27.30 -1.59
CA ALA A 215 73.60 -27.34 -0.61
C ALA A 215 74.38 -28.67 -0.67
N ALA A 216 73.66 -29.80 -0.74
CA ALA A 216 74.26 -31.13 -0.87
C ALA A 216 75.05 -31.30 -2.17
N GLY A 217 74.50 -30.83 -3.29
CA GLY A 217 75.17 -30.83 -4.59
C GLY A 217 76.43 -29.95 -4.59
N GLY A 218 76.36 -28.77 -3.98
CA GLY A 218 77.50 -27.88 -3.79
C GLY A 218 78.64 -28.51 -2.98
N ALA A 219 78.30 -29.22 -1.89
CA ALA A 219 79.28 -29.95 -1.08
C ALA A 219 79.95 -31.09 -1.88
N THR A 220 79.17 -31.82 -2.68
CA THR A 220 79.69 -32.89 -3.54
C THR A 220 80.63 -32.33 -4.61
N LEU A 221 80.25 -31.20 -5.24
CA LEU A 221 81.10 -30.54 -6.23
C LEU A 221 82.43 -30.06 -5.63
N ALA A 222 82.39 -29.51 -4.42
CA ALA A 222 83.58 -29.09 -3.69
C ALA A 222 84.52 -30.28 -3.39
N ASP A 223 83.96 -31.42 -2.98
CA ASP A 223 84.73 -32.64 -2.71
C ASP A 223 85.41 -33.19 -3.98
N VAL A 224 84.68 -33.23 -5.10
CA VAL A 224 85.23 -33.61 -6.41
C VAL A 224 86.34 -32.65 -6.85
N ALA A 225 86.16 -31.35 -6.67
CA ALA A 225 87.16 -30.35 -7.02
C ALA A 225 88.47 -30.54 -6.22
N HIS A 226 88.38 -30.89 -4.94
CA HIS A 226 89.55 -31.26 -4.13
C HIS A 226 90.25 -32.52 -4.66
N HIS A 227 89.49 -33.57 -4.97
CA HIS A 227 90.05 -34.82 -5.51
C HIS A 227 90.79 -34.63 -6.84
N VAL A 228 90.30 -33.74 -7.71
CA VAL A 228 90.96 -33.41 -8.98
C VAL A 228 92.21 -32.54 -8.77
N ALA A 229 92.23 -31.69 -7.75
CA ALA A 229 93.38 -30.84 -7.44
C ALA A 229 94.55 -31.61 -6.80
N ASP A 230 94.25 -32.69 -6.07
CA ASP A 230 95.23 -33.49 -5.32
C ASP A 230 95.80 -34.70 -6.11
N GLY A 231 95.30 -34.96 -7.33
CA GLY A 231 95.73 -36.04 -8.23
C GLY A 231 96.45 -35.55 -9.48
#